data_AF-A0A5S3Z9G8-F1
#
_entry.id   AF-A0A5S3Z9G8-F1
#
_cell.length_a   1.000
_cell.length_b   1.000
_cell.length_c   1.000
_cell.angle_alpha   90.00
_cell.angle_beta   90.00
_cell.angle_gamma   90.00
#
_symmetry.space_group_name_H-M   'P 1'
#
loop_
_entity.id
_entity.type
_entity.pdbx_description
1 polymer ?
#
loop_
_entity_poly.entity_id
_entity_poly.type
_entity_poly.pdbx_seq_one_letter_code
_entity_poly.pdbx_strand_id
1 'polypeptide(L)'
;METTNKLKDINEVLEFLYQEFPNCFKQKEGIKPLKVGIFKDIAERIEGSEKVSKTQVRQALRKYTSHWRYLEAVVNNEYRVDLDGNQAEKVEQEHVEHAKTALEQSRAKMAKRKKPARGAKDGDTKGYKKRPSGPGKPHPKRAKVKKNAEPAPRRSNKVEPLPSDKVKANTKVKVKLGQALVNGTITEVNKDDIHVELVTGMQVKTKADSLYLV
;
A
#
# COMPACT_ATOMS: atom_id res chain seq x y z
N MET A 1 2.09 -11.89 35.71
CA MET A 1 1.81 -11.75 34.26
C MET A 1 1.86 -10.28 33.93
N GLU A 2 3.02 -9.79 33.53
CA GLU A 2 3.20 -8.37 33.20
C GLU A 2 2.82 -8.18 31.74
N THR A 3 1.71 -7.49 31.50
CA THR A 3 1.22 -7.19 30.17
C THR A 3 2.19 -6.24 29.50
N THR A 4 2.92 -6.73 28.50
CA THR A 4 3.83 -5.93 27.68
C THR A 4 3.04 -4.80 27.01
N ASN A 5 3.10 -3.59 27.58
CA ASN A 5 2.51 -2.37 27.02
C ASN A 5 3.39 -1.88 25.86
N LYS A 6 3.43 -2.69 24.79
CA LYS A 6 4.09 -2.34 23.54
C LYS A 6 3.26 -1.24 22.89
N LEU A 7 3.86 -0.07 22.68
CA LEU A 7 3.23 1.03 21.94
C LEU A 7 2.79 0.49 20.58
N LYS A 8 1.49 0.48 20.27
CA LYS A 8 0.98 -0.13 19.03
C LYS A 8 1.16 0.81 17.84
N ASP A 9 1.19 2.11 18.10
CA ASP A 9 1.19 3.12 17.05
C ASP A 9 2.60 3.60 16.69
N ILE A 10 2.90 3.63 15.39
CA ILE A 10 4.18 4.10 14.85
C ILE A 10 4.45 5.57 15.25
N ASN A 11 3.40 6.37 15.45
CA ASN A 11 3.53 7.75 15.91
C ASN A 11 3.99 7.84 17.37
N GLU A 12 3.44 7.00 18.24
CA GLU A 12 3.84 6.94 19.66
C GLU A 12 5.30 6.48 19.77
N VAL A 13 5.72 5.54 18.92
CA VAL A 13 7.12 5.12 18.85
C VAL A 13 8.04 6.26 18.40
N LEU A 14 7.61 7.11 17.47
CA LEU A 14 8.37 8.30 17.11
C LEU A 14 8.45 9.30 18.26
N GLU A 15 7.36 9.47 19.01
CA GLU A 15 7.33 10.35 20.18
C GLU A 15 8.25 9.85 21.30
N PHE A 16 8.27 8.54 21.54
CA PHE A 16 9.26 7.91 22.42
C PHE A 16 10.69 8.16 21.95
N LEU A 17 10.99 8.01 20.66
CA LEU A 17 12.32 8.30 20.12
C LEU A 17 12.71 9.77 20.26
N TYR A 18 11.77 10.71 20.17
CA TYR A 18 12.03 12.14 20.42
C TYR A 18 12.36 12.42 21.90
N GLN A 19 11.75 11.69 22.82
CA GLN A 19 12.01 11.84 24.25
C GLN A 19 13.34 11.19 24.67
N GLU A 20 13.61 9.98 24.18
CA GLU A 20 14.79 9.22 24.55
C GLU A 20 16.07 9.78 23.90
N PHE A 21 15.97 10.28 22.66
CA PHE A 21 17.10 10.74 21.87
C PHE A 21 16.88 12.16 21.34
N PRO A 22 16.81 13.18 22.21
CA PRO A 22 16.49 14.55 21.81
C PRO A 22 17.58 15.20 20.96
N ASN A 23 18.82 14.71 21.01
CA ASN A 23 19.94 15.24 20.22
C ASN A 23 19.89 14.80 18.75
N CYS A 24 19.39 13.59 18.52
CA CYS A 24 19.35 12.94 17.21
C CYS A 24 18.00 13.17 16.50
N PHE A 25 16.90 12.97 17.23
CA PHE A 25 15.55 13.07 16.69
C PHE A 25 14.89 14.38 17.12
N LYS A 26 14.42 15.16 16.14
CA LYS A 26 13.69 16.41 16.36
C LYS A 26 12.33 16.35 15.69
N GLN A 27 11.29 16.82 16.39
CA GLN A 27 9.91 16.76 15.87
C GLN A 27 9.63 17.82 14.80
N LYS A 28 10.20 19.02 14.95
CA LYS A 28 9.88 20.16 14.08
C LYS A 28 11.12 20.78 13.43
N GLU A 29 11.98 21.41 14.22
CA GLU A 29 13.06 22.25 13.70
C GLU A 29 14.41 21.68 14.11
N GLY A 30 15.42 21.84 13.24
CA GLY A 30 16.75 21.27 13.46
C GLY A 30 16.83 19.77 13.22
N ILE A 31 15.99 19.21 12.34
CA ILE A 31 16.17 17.83 11.87
C ILE A 31 17.52 17.74 11.18
N LYS A 32 18.32 16.74 11.56
CA LYS A 32 19.63 16.47 10.98
C LYS A 32 19.63 15.08 10.33
N PRO A 33 20.48 14.85 9.30
CA PRO A 33 20.59 13.54 8.68
C PRO A 33 21.16 12.53 9.67
N LEU A 34 20.57 11.33 9.71
CA LEU A 34 20.96 10.28 10.65
C LEU A 34 22.18 9.50 10.14
N LYS A 35 23.00 9.01 11.07
CA LYS A 35 24.08 8.04 10.80
C LYS A 35 23.55 6.82 10.05
N VAL A 36 24.33 6.31 9.10
CA VAL A 36 23.99 5.06 8.41
C VAL A 36 24.01 3.92 9.42
N GLY A 37 22.93 3.13 9.47
CA GLY A 37 22.83 2.02 10.41
C GLY A 37 22.45 2.41 11.85
N ILE A 38 21.97 3.64 12.10
CA ILE A 38 21.52 4.14 13.43
C ILE A 38 20.55 3.17 14.15
N PHE A 39 19.83 2.33 13.41
CA PHE A 39 18.95 1.30 13.97
C PHE A 39 19.65 0.33 14.92
N LYS A 40 20.92 -0.03 14.65
CA LYS A 40 21.68 -0.95 15.52
C LYS A 40 21.94 -0.30 16.87
N ASP A 41 22.47 0.91 16.85
CA ASP A 41 22.74 1.73 18.03
C ASP A 41 21.46 1.93 18.86
N ILE A 42 20.31 2.18 18.19
CA ILE A 42 19.01 2.30 18.86
C ILE A 42 18.56 0.97 19.47
N ALA A 43 18.75 -0.14 18.76
CA ALA A 43 18.34 -1.45 19.23
C ALA A 43 19.12 -1.85 20.50
N GLU A 44 20.42 -1.58 20.56
CA GLU A 44 21.26 -1.82 21.74
C GLU A 44 20.79 -1.01 22.95
N ARG A 45 20.41 0.26 22.75
CA ARG A 45 19.89 1.10 23.85
C ARG A 45 18.48 0.71 24.30
N ILE A 46 17.62 0.28 23.37
CA ILE A 46 16.22 -0.08 23.63
C ILE A 46 16.08 -1.51 24.16
N GLU A 47 17.09 -2.39 24.01
CA GLU A 47 17.05 -3.78 24.51
C GLU A 47 16.70 -3.90 26.01
N GLY A 48 16.99 -2.87 26.82
CA GLY A 48 16.58 -2.79 28.23
C GLY A 48 15.18 -2.22 28.48
N SER A 49 14.49 -1.70 27.46
CA SER A 49 13.19 -1.03 27.58
C SER A 49 12.09 -1.80 26.84
N GLU A 50 11.13 -2.36 27.58
CA GLU A 50 10.06 -3.20 27.00
C GLU A 50 8.95 -2.41 26.29
N LYS A 51 9.11 -1.08 26.18
CA LYS A 51 8.09 -0.17 25.64
C LYS A 51 7.93 -0.26 24.12
N VAL A 52 9.00 -0.63 23.39
CA VAL A 52 9.03 -0.58 21.92
C VAL A 52 9.67 -1.84 21.32
N SER A 53 9.04 -2.39 20.28
CA SER A 53 9.62 -3.50 19.51
C SER A 53 10.61 -3.02 18.43
N LYS A 54 11.69 -3.77 18.20
CA LYS A 54 12.66 -3.58 17.09
C LYS A 54 11.98 -3.38 15.73
N THR A 55 10.92 -4.14 15.46
CA THR A 55 10.16 -4.02 14.20
C THR A 55 9.46 -2.66 14.09
N GLN A 56 8.92 -2.15 15.19
CA GLN A 56 8.22 -0.87 15.22
C GLN A 56 9.18 0.30 15.10
N VAL A 57 10.35 0.22 15.75
CA VAL A 57 11.44 1.20 15.55
C VAL A 57 11.81 1.29 14.08
N ARG A 58 11.97 0.16 13.39
CA ARG A 58 12.28 0.17 11.93
C ARG A 58 11.20 0.86 11.11
N GLN A 59 9.92 0.62 11.42
CA GLN A 59 8.81 1.28 10.74
C GLN A 59 8.76 2.79 11.04
N ALA A 60 9.00 3.18 12.28
CA ALA A 60 9.09 4.56 12.72
C ALA A 60 10.23 5.30 12.00
N LEU A 61 11.43 4.71 11.95
CA LEU A 61 12.57 5.26 11.22
C LEU A 61 12.25 5.47 9.75
N ARG A 62 11.64 4.48 9.08
CA ARG A 62 11.25 4.60 7.67
C ARG A 62 10.26 5.75 7.45
N LYS A 63 9.33 5.96 8.39
CA LYS A 63 8.39 7.08 8.34
C LYS A 63 9.09 8.42 8.54
N TYR A 64 10.05 8.50 9.46
CA TYR A 64 10.83 9.70 9.73
C TYR A 64 11.70 10.08 8.53
N THR A 65 12.44 9.13 7.96
CA THR A 65 13.37 9.40 6.85
C THR A 65 12.68 9.67 5.51
N SER A 66 11.42 9.26 5.34
CA SER A 66 10.62 9.59 4.16
C SER A 66 9.86 10.92 4.29
N HIS A 67 9.95 11.58 5.44
CA HIS A 67 9.31 12.88 5.65
C HIS A 67 10.04 13.98 4.88
N TRP A 68 9.29 14.91 4.27
CA TRP A 68 9.89 15.95 3.42
C TRP A 68 10.93 16.82 4.15
N ARG A 69 10.71 17.09 5.45
CA ARG A 69 11.65 17.86 6.28
C ARG A 69 12.97 17.12 6.52
N TYR A 70 12.93 15.79 6.57
CA TYR A 70 14.14 14.98 6.67
C TYR A 70 14.93 15.03 5.36
N LEU A 71 14.23 14.92 4.22
CA LEU A 71 14.88 15.04 2.91
C LEU A 71 15.52 16.42 2.73
N GLU A 72 14.86 17.48 3.18
CA GLU A 72 15.41 18.84 3.19
C GLU A 72 16.65 18.94 4.08
N ALA A 73 16.63 18.33 5.27
CA ALA A 73 17.80 18.28 6.15
C ALA A 73 18.99 17.55 5.52
N VAL A 74 18.76 16.46 4.77
CA VAL A 74 19.82 15.73 4.06
C VAL A 74 20.46 16.61 2.97
N VAL A 75 19.68 17.48 2.32
CA VAL A 75 20.19 18.38 1.28
C VAL A 75 21.01 19.55 1.87
N ASN A 76 20.60 20.05 3.05
CA ASN A 76 21.20 21.24 3.66
C ASN A 76 22.39 20.94 4.58
N ASN A 77 22.53 19.72 5.09
CA ASN A 77 23.58 19.36 6.05
C ASN A 77 24.63 18.45 5.42
N GLU A 78 25.89 18.74 5.69
CA GLU A 78 27.03 17.98 5.17
C GLU A 78 27.40 16.76 6.04
N TYR A 79 27.05 16.78 7.33
CA TYR A 79 27.42 15.72 8.28
C TYR A 79 26.19 15.03 8.87
N ARG A 80 26.26 13.70 8.96
CA ARG A 80 25.29 12.86 9.67
C ARG A 80 25.54 12.92 11.17
N VAL A 81 24.49 12.64 11.94
CA VAL A 81 24.51 12.69 13.41
C VAL A 81 24.23 11.31 14.00
N ASP A 82 24.96 10.96 15.04
CA ASP A 82 24.73 9.75 15.84
C ASP A 82 23.63 9.95 16.91
N LEU A 83 23.48 9.01 17.83
CA LEU A 83 22.45 9.11 18.89
C LEU A 83 22.75 10.18 19.93
N ASP A 84 24.03 10.41 20.22
CA ASP A 84 24.49 11.32 21.26
C ASP A 84 24.57 12.77 20.76
N GLY A 85 24.57 12.97 19.45
CA GLY A 85 24.59 14.28 18.80
C GLY A 85 25.92 14.62 18.13
N ASN A 86 26.88 13.69 18.09
CA ASN A 86 28.17 13.89 17.46
C ASN A 86 28.09 13.77 15.95
N GLN A 87 29.02 14.44 15.27
CA GLN A 87 29.20 14.30 13.83
C GLN A 87 29.76 12.92 13.53
N ALA A 88 29.02 12.16 12.74
CA ALA A 88 29.42 10.85 12.26
C ALA A 88 29.99 11.00 10.84
N GLU A 89 29.31 10.39 9.88
CA GLU A 89 29.76 10.30 8.50
C GLU A 89 29.32 11.50 7.64
N LYS A 90 30.13 11.86 6.66
CA LYS A 90 29.79 12.90 5.67
C LYS A 90 28.67 12.41 4.73
N VAL A 91 27.71 13.27 4.42
CA VAL A 91 26.66 12.97 3.45
C VAL A 91 27.27 13.00 2.05
N GLU A 92 27.27 11.84 1.39
CA GLU A 92 27.72 11.73 0.00
C GLU A 92 26.80 12.47 -0.97
N GLN A 93 27.37 12.95 -2.06
CA GLN A 93 26.65 13.72 -3.07
C GLN A 93 25.51 12.92 -3.71
N GLU A 94 25.69 11.63 -3.95
CA GLU A 94 24.64 10.74 -4.47
C GLU A 94 23.39 10.71 -3.59
N HIS A 95 23.58 10.69 -2.26
CA HIS A 95 22.48 10.73 -1.29
C HIS A 95 21.76 12.08 -1.31
N VAL A 96 22.48 13.18 -1.55
CA VAL A 96 21.90 14.52 -1.69
C VAL A 96 21.05 14.60 -2.95
N GLU A 97 21.52 14.07 -4.08
CA GLU A 97 20.77 14.05 -5.35
C GLU A 97 19.49 13.24 -5.24
N HIS A 98 19.57 12.04 -4.65
CA HIS A 98 18.40 11.23 -4.37
C HIS A 98 17.42 11.94 -3.41
N ALA A 99 17.93 12.63 -2.38
CA ALA A 99 17.09 13.41 -1.48
C ALA A 99 16.37 14.58 -2.18
N LYS A 100 17.03 15.28 -3.11
CA LYS A 100 16.44 16.35 -3.92
C LYS A 100 15.27 15.85 -4.77
N THR A 101 15.46 14.75 -5.49
CA THR A 101 14.40 14.14 -6.32
C THR A 101 13.22 13.66 -5.45
N ALA A 102 13.51 13.02 -4.32
CA ALA A 102 12.49 12.58 -3.37
C ALA A 102 11.73 13.76 -2.73
N LEU A 103 12.40 14.89 -2.47
CA LEU A 103 11.80 16.10 -1.92
C LEU A 103 10.76 16.65 -2.90
N GLU A 104 11.08 16.74 -4.19
CA GLU A 104 10.15 17.18 -5.22
C GLU A 104 8.91 16.28 -5.30
N GLN A 105 9.10 14.96 -5.32
CA GLN A 105 8.00 13.99 -5.32
C GLN A 105 7.12 14.10 -4.06
N SER A 106 7.75 14.24 -2.89
CA SER A 106 7.04 14.35 -1.61
C SER A 106 6.27 15.67 -1.52
N ARG A 107 6.86 16.78 -1.97
CA ARG A 107 6.21 18.09 -2.05
C ARG A 107 5.03 18.06 -3.03
N ALA A 108 5.17 17.44 -4.20
CA ALA A 108 4.08 17.28 -5.15
C ALA A 108 2.93 16.45 -4.56
N LYS A 109 3.25 15.36 -3.85
CA LYS A 109 2.25 14.54 -3.15
C LYS A 109 1.53 15.32 -2.05
N MET A 110 2.25 16.11 -1.26
CA MET A 110 1.67 16.96 -0.21
C MET A 110 0.83 18.09 -0.80
N ALA A 111 1.26 18.72 -1.89
CA ALA A 111 0.48 19.74 -2.60
C ALA A 111 -0.84 19.16 -3.15
N LYS A 112 -0.80 17.94 -3.73
CA LYS A 112 -2.02 17.23 -4.17
C LYS A 112 -2.96 16.92 -2.99
N ARG A 113 -2.44 16.59 -1.81
CA ARG A 113 -3.25 16.37 -0.59
C ARG A 113 -3.77 17.68 0.04
N LYS A 114 -3.03 18.79 -0.09
CA LYS A 114 -3.40 20.14 0.36
C LYS A 114 -4.23 20.91 -0.67
N LYS A 115 -4.63 20.28 -1.78
CA LYS A 115 -5.79 20.69 -2.59
C LYS A 115 -7.04 19.92 -2.12
N PRO A 116 -7.62 20.18 -0.93
CA PRO A 116 -8.94 19.66 -0.61
C PRO A 116 -10.00 20.51 -1.35
N ALA A 117 -11.03 19.84 -1.84
CA ALA A 117 -12.43 20.22 -1.65
C ALA A 117 -12.71 21.72 -1.33
N ARG A 118 -12.40 22.64 -2.25
CA ARG A 118 -12.99 24.00 -2.27
C ARG A 118 -14.43 23.93 -2.82
N GLY A 119 -15.27 23.12 -2.19
CA GLY A 119 -16.65 22.91 -2.62
C GLY A 119 -17.58 22.24 -1.61
N ALA A 120 -17.19 22.13 -0.33
CA ALA A 120 -18.09 21.61 0.70
C ALA A 120 -17.88 22.34 2.03
N LYS A 121 -18.28 23.62 2.06
CA LYS A 121 -18.72 24.30 3.27
C LYS A 121 -19.77 25.34 2.91
N ASP A 122 -21.02 24.92 3.03
CA ASP A 122 -22.15 25.66 3.60
C ASP A 122 -22.91 24.53 4.35
N GLY A 123 -22.91 24.44 5.68
CA GLY A 123 -23.40 25.46 6.59
C GLY A 123 -24.89 25.19 6.81
N ASP A 124 -25.24 24.31 7.76
CA ASP A 124 -26.30 24.61 8.72
C ASP A 124 -26.43 23.54 9.82
N THR A 125 -26.18 24.01 11.03
CA THR A 125 -26.48 23.41 12.31
C THR A 125 -27.99 23.19 12.50
N LYS A 126 -28.48 21.95 12.57
CA LYS A 126 -29.71 21.64 13.30
C LYS A 126 -29.68 20.26 13.96
N GLY A 127 -29.66 20.30 15.29
CA GLY A 127 -30.57 19.50 16.12
C GLY A 127 -30.22 18.04 16.33
N TYR A 128 -29.50 17.77 17.42
CA TYR A 128 -29.60 16.52 18.16
C TYR A 128 -31.07 16.29 18.57
N LYS A 129 -31.76 15.31 17.95
CA LYS A 129 -32.93 14.66 18.55
C LYS A 129 -32.86 13.15 18.35
N LYS A 130 -32.80 12.47 19.50
CA LYS A 130 -32.90 11.02 19.64
C LYS A 130 -34.19 10.48 19.00
N ARG A 131 -34.08 9.25 18.50
CA ARG A 131 -35.14 8.32 18.05
C ARG A 131 -36.31 8.22 19.05
N PRO A 132 -37.47 7.73 18.58
CA PRO A 132 -38.04 6.58 19.26
C PRO A 132 -38.38 5.43 18.30
N SER A 133 -38.20 4.23 18.84
CA SER A 133 -38.58 2.93 18.29
C SER A 133 -40.10 2.73 18.38
N GLY A 134 -40.74 2.13 17.37
CA GLY A 134 -42.09 1.56 17.50
C GLY A 134 -42.73 1.11 16.17
N PRO A 135 -43.61 0.09 16.15
CA PRO A 135 -43.70 -0.91 15.08
C PRO A 135 -45.00 -0.86 14.22
N GLY A 136 -45.00 -1.47 13.03
CA GLY A 136 -46.25 -1.85 12.34
C GLY A 136 -46.24 -1.81 10.80
N LYS A 137 -46.41 -2.97 10.15
CA LYS A 137 -46.87 -3.18 8.74
C LYS A 137 -48.43 -2.99 8.69
N PRO A 138 -49.24 -3.26 7.61
CA PRO A 138 -48.98 -3.82 6.25
C PRO A 138 -49.83 -3.30 5.02
N HIS A 139 -49.39 -3.71 3.80
CA HIS A 139 -50.15 -4.08 2.54
C HIS A 139 -50.92 -3.01 1.70
N PRO A 140 -51.43 -3.29 0.45
CA PRO A 140 -51.15 -4.30 -0.62
C PRO A 140 -51.04 -3.66 -2.06
N LYS A 141 -50.70 -4.33 -3.19
CA LYS A 141 -51.59 -5.12 -4.09
C LYS A 141 -50.81 -5.73 -5.30
N ARG A 142 -51.36 -6.87 -5.78
CA ARG A 142 -51.06 -7.77 -6.92
C ARG A 142 -50.94 -7.05 -8.29
N ALA A 143 -50.44 -7.60 -9.42
CA ALA A 143 -50.56 -8.96 -9.98
C ALA A 143 -49.51 -9.27 -11.10
N LYS A 144 -49.44 -10.57 -11.47
CA LYS A 144 -48.61 -11.27 -12.50
C LYS A 144 -48.99 -10.86 -13.95
N VAL A 145 -48.19 -10.99 -15.03
CA VAL A 145 -47.84 -12.21 -15.83
C VAL A 145 -46.84 -11.85 -16.98
N LYS A 146 -46.18 -12.90 -17.51
CA LYS A 146 -45.04 -13.12 -18.44
C LYS A 146 -45.12 -12.68 -19.93
N LYS A 147 -43.91 -12.55 -20.52
CA LYS A 147 -43.34 -13.09 -21.80
C LYS A 147 -43.20 -12.21 -23.07
N ASN A 148 -41.95 -12.25 -23.59
CA ASN A 148 -41.41 -12.09 -24.96
C ASN A 148 -41.43 -10.73 -25.69
N ALA A 149 -40.23 -10.15 -25.89
CA ALA A 149 -39.61 -9.82 -27.20
C ALA A 149 -38.38 -8.89 -27.00
N GLU A 150 -37.24 -9.27 -27.58
CA GLU A 150 -36.01 -8.44 -27.74
C GLU A 150 -36.14 -7.55 -29.01
N PRO A 151 -35.35 -6.45 -29.21
CA PRO A 151 -33.89 -6.52 -29.43
C PRO A 151 -32.98 -5.35 -28.92
N ALA A 152 -31.76 -5.73 -28.50
CA ALA A 152 -30.43 -5.11 -28.77
C ALA A 152 -29.99 -3.76 -28.12
N PRO A 153 -28.66 -3.49 -27.99
CA PRO A 153 -27.71 -4.20 -27.12
C PRO A 153 -26.81 -3.25 -26.30
N ARG A 154 -26.69 -3.47 -24.98
CA ARG A 154 -25.64 -2.83 -24.14
C ARG A 154 -24.54 -3.85 -23.86
N ARG A 155 -23.35 -3.60 -24.41
CA ARG A 155 -22.18 -4.48 -24.38
C ARG A 155 -21.74 -4.84 -22.95
N SER A 156 -22.00 -6.08 -22.57
CA SER A 156 -21.44 -6.78 -21.42
C SER A 156 -20.19 -7.55 -21.83
N ASN A 157 -19.04 -7.29 -21.21
CA ASN A 157 -17.93 -8.25 -21.22
C ASN A 157 -17.94 -9.01 -19.89
N LYS A 158 -18.94 -9.90 -19.78
CA LYS A 158 -18.99 -11.04 -18.86
C LYS A 158 -18.28 -12.16 -19.61
N VAL A 159 -17.14 -12.64 -19.12
CA VAL A 159 -16.43 -13.78 -19.73
C VAL A 159 -16.88 -15.04 -18.98
N GLU A 160 -17.65 -15.86 -19.67
CA GLU A 160 -18.09 -17.20 -19.25
C GLU A 160 -16.94 -18.22 -19.39
N PRO A 161 -16.90 -19.25 -18.54
CA PRO A 161 -15.95 -20.36 -18.67
C PRO A 161 -16.32 -21.20 -19.90
N LEU A 162 -15.31 -21.54 -20.71
CA LEU A 162 -15.53 -22.31 -21.92
C LEU A 162 -15.52 -23.82 -21.66
N PRO A 163 -16.39 -24.57 -22.37
CA PRO A 163 -16.52 -26.01 -22.27
C PRO A 163 -15.33 -26.74 -22.88
N SER A 164 -15.09 -27.95 -22.36
CA SER A 164 -13.98 -28.88 -22.57
C SER A 164 -13.73 -29.35 -24.03
N ASP A 165 -14.48 -28.88 -25.02
CA ASP A 165 -14.54 -29.54 -26.34
C ASP A 165 -13.76 -28.81 -27.46
N LYS A 166 -12.92 -27.83 -27.13
CA LYS A 166 -12.06 -27.14 -28.13
C LYS A 166 -10.63 -26.86 -27.66
N VAL A 167 -10.01 -27.79 -26.94
CA VAL A 167 -8.56 -27.73 -26.69
C VAL A 167 -7.84 -28.36 -27.88
N LYS A 168 -7.52 -27.55 -28.90
CA LYS A 168 -6.62 -27.93 -29.99
C LYS A 168 -5.27 -27.22 -29.80
N ALA A 169 -4.19 -27.97 -29.98
CA ALA A 169 -2.82 -27.45 -29.93
C ALA A 169 -2.65 -26.22 -30.85
N ASN A 170 -1.81 -25.27 -30.46
CA ASN A 170 -1.55 -23.99 -31.16
C ASN A 170 -2.66 -22.93 -31.05
N THR A 171 -3.57 -23.05 -30.07
CA THR A 171 -4.55 -21.98 -29.78
C THR A 171 -3.93 -20.91 -28.89
N LYS A 172 -4.13 -19.63 -29.24
CA LYS A 172 -3.74 -18.49 -28.41
C LYS A 172 -4.66 -18.42 -27.19
N VAL A 173 -4.08 -18.53 -26.01
CA VAL A 173 -4.77 -18.51 -24.72
C VAL A 173 -4.15 -17.47 -23.79
N LYS A 174 -4.94 -17.04 -22.83
CA LYS A 174 -4.58 -16.16 -21.73
C LYS A 174 -4.43 -17.01 -20.48
N VAL A 175 -3.22 -17.10 -19.94
CA VAL A 175 -2.89 -17.88 -18.75
C VAL A 175 -2.90 -16.97 -17.53
N LYS A 176 -3.62 -17.34 -16.48
CA LYS A 176 -3.63 -16.60 -15.22
C LYS A 176 -2.44 -16.99 -14.36
N LEU A 177 -1.43 -16.13 -14.30
CA LEU A 177 -0.22 -16.29 -13.50
C LEU A 177 -0.27 -15.29 -12.34
N GLY A 178 -0.65 -15.78 -11.16
CA GLY A 178 -0.89 -14.92 -9.99
C GLY A 178 -2.09 -13.97 -10.19
N GLN A 179 -1.83 -12.67 -10.24
CA GLN A 179 -2.84 -11.63 -10.47
C GLN A 179 -2.90 -11.14 -11.92
N ALA A 180 -1.94 -11.53 -12.77
CA ALA A 180 -1.83 -11.06 -14.15
C ALA A 180 -2.29 -12.14 -15.14
N LEU A 181 -2.91 -11.69 -16.22
CA LEU A 181 -3.36 -12.54 -17.32
C LEU A 181 -2.37 -12.35 -18.48
N VAL A 182 -1.62 -13.40 -18.81
CA VAL A 182 -0.51 -13.34 -19.78
C VAL A 182 -0.88 -14.15 -21.02
N ASN A 183 -0.60 -13.60 -22.20
CA ASN A 183 -0.86 -14.28 -23.46
C ASN A 183 0.18 -15.38 -23.71
N GLY A 184 -0.27 -16.53 -24.20
CA GLY A 184 0.57 -17.67 -24.58
C GLY A 184 -0.13 -18.58 -25.59
N THR A 185 0.58 -19.61 -26.03
CA THR A 185 0.12 -20.63 -26.96
C THR A 185 0.26 -22.00 -26.34
N ILE A 186 -0.79 -22.81 -26.43
CA ILE A 186 -0.75 -24.19 -25.92
C ILE A 186 0.16 -25.02 -26.83
N THR A 187 1.25 -25.55 -26.26
CA THR A 187 2.20 -26.41 -26.97
C THR A 187 1.80 -27.88 -26.85
N GLU A 188 1.48 -28.34 -25.64
CA GLU A 188 1.10 -29.74 -25.39
C GLU A 188 -0.06 -29.84 -24.40
N VAL A 189 -0.96 -30.80 -24.66
CA VAL A 189 -2.14 -31.08 -23.84
C VAL A 189 -2.02 -32.51 -23.33
N ASN A 190 -1.67 -32.68 -22.05
CA ASN A 190 -1.81 -33.95 -21.35
C ASN A 190 -3.15 -33.96 -20.61
N LYS A 191 -3.68 -35.15 -20.31
CA LYS A 191 -5.04 -35.34 -19.76
C LYS A 191 -5.36 -34.46 -18.55
N ASP A 192 -4.37 -34.16 -17.70
CA ASP A 192 -4.55 -33.33 -16.50
C ASP A 192 -3.70 -32.04 -16.50
N ASP A 193 -2.71 -31.93 -17.38
CA ASP A 193 -1.69 -30.88 -17.36
C ASP A 193 -1.45 -30.30 -18.76
N ILE A 194 -1.58 -28.99 -18.90
CA ILE A 194 -1.41 -28.27 -20.17
C ILE A 194 -0.11 -27.47 -20.11
N HIS A 195 0.78 -27.73 -21.05
CA HIS A 195 1.99 -26.95 -21.24
C HIS A 195 1.67 -25.76 -22.15
N VAL A 196 1.91 -24.56 -21.64
CA VAL A 196 1.69 -23.32 -22.37
C VAL A 196 3.00 -22.56 -22.49
N GLU A 197 3.38 -22.23 -23.71
CA GLU A 197 4.49 -21.32 -23.99
C GLU A 197 3.94 -19.88 -24.02
N LEU A 198 4.41 -19.05 -23.10
CA LEU A 198 4.05 -17.64 -23.07
C LEU A 198 4.74 -16.88 -24.21
N VAL A 199 4.17 -15.74 -24.61
CA VAL A 199 4.82 -14.84 -25.59
C VAL A 199 6.20 -14.36 -25.12
N THR A 200 6.47 -14.45 -23.82
CA THR A 200 7.76 -14.15 -23.21
C THR A 200 8.80 -15.27 -23.35
N GLY A 201 8.49 -16.36 -24.07
CA GLY A 201 9.36 -17.52 -24.28
C GLY A 201 9.46 -18.46 -23.06
N MET A 202 8.60 -18.28 -22.05
CA MET A 202 8.61 -19.08 -20.83
C MET A 202 7.52 -20.15 -20.89
N GLN A 203 7.88 -21.41 -20.63
CA GLN A 203 6.95 -22.53 -20.62
C GLN A 203 6.38 -22.75 -19.22
N VAL A 204 5.06 -22.77 -19.10
CA VAL A 204 4.37 -22.98 -17.81
C VAL A 204 3.44 -24.17 -17.90
N LYS A 205 3.56 -25.05 -16.90
CA LYS A 205 2.64 -26.15 -16.67
C LYS A 205 1.41 -25.63 -15.92
N THR A 206 0.23 -25.68 -16.53
CA THR A 206 -1.01 -25.15 -15.95
C THR A 206 -2.19 -26.08 -16.18
N LYS A 207 -3.18 -26.03 -15.28
CA LYS A 207 -4.44 -26.77 -15.42
C LYS A 207 -5.43 -26.02 -16.32
N ALA A 208 -6.37 -26.74 -16.91
CA ALA A 208 -7.42 -26.16 -17.76
C ALA A 208 -8.18 -25.00 -17.07
N ASP A 209 -8.39 -25.08 -15.75
CA ASP A 209 -9.07 -24.05 -14.94
C ASP A 209 -8.38 -22.67 -14.96
N SER A 210 -7.10 -22.61 -15.33
CA SER A 210 -6.30 -21.39 -15.36
C SER A 210 -6.07 -20.83 -16.77
N LEU A 211 -6.74 -21.41 -17.77
CA LEU A 211 -6.68 -20.99 -19.17
C LEU A 211 -7.96 -20.25 -19.56
N TYR A 212 -7.78 -19.09 -20.17
CA TYR A 212 -8.84 -18.26 -20.70
C TYR A 212 -8.63 -18.09 -22.20
N LEU A 213 -9.68 -18.08 -23.02
CA LEU A 213 -9.48 -17.71 -24.43
C LEU A 213 -9.16 -16.21 -24.54
N VAL A 214 -8.39 -15.88 -25.57
CA VAL A 214 -7.98 -14.49 -25.90
C VAL A 214 -9.17 -13.64 -26.27
#